data_AF-A0A7J6AB55-F1
#
_entry.id   AF-A0A7J6AB55-F1
#
_cell.length_a   1.000
_cell.length_b   1.000
_cell.length_c   1.000
_cell.angle_alpha   90.00
_cell.angle_beta   90.00
_cell.angle_gamma   90.00
#
_symmetry.space_group_name_H-M   'P 1'
#
loop_
_entity.id
_entity.type
_entity.pdbx_description
1 polymer ?
#
loop_
_entity_poly.entity_id
_entity_poly.type
_entity_poly.pdbx_seq_one_letter_code
_entity_poly.pdbx_strand_id
1 'polypeptide(L)'
;MSVRSSYSHYTRSAPVSYRATSLYGGSGGSRISSASGYGSLRSAPPGSSISSSTAFKVSSGLGAGAGTGAGFGSGPVMGDEKGQMQNLNDRLASYLETVRRLEKENSKLEQKIRQAMEKAGPDARDYSKYNAILDDLRRKIFDATMDNGRYVLQIDNARLAADDFRVKYENELSIRQSVEADIAGLRKVIDDTNVNRMNVESELEALKEELLFLKKNHDDEVGDLRNQITQSGVQVDVDAPKGQDLSHVMEEMRANYEKLAMKNAEELKMWHENQIADVQAQVSQNTEALQGAQMETNDLRRQIQTLEIELASQQSLKASLEDTLRNTDLRFNVEMEKCNSIIMQLEAELGQLRAKITEQGQDYQSLLNMKMKLEAEIATYKTLLDGEDLNLQDALE
;
A
#
# COMPACT_ATOMS: atom_id res chain seq x y z
N MET A 1 37.27 -45.62 40.25
CA MET A 1 37.20 -44.17 40.55
C MET A 1 37.57 -43.38 39.31
N SER A 2 36.58 -42.80 38.62
CA SER A 2 36.77 -41.68 37.72
C SER A 2 35.39 -41.04 37.53
N VAL A 3 35.17 -39.90 38.18
CA VAL A 3 33.90 -39.17 38.16
C VAL A 3 33.96 -38.20 36.98
N ARG A 4 33.15 -38.45 35.94
CA ARG A 4 33.00 -37.52 34.81
C ARG A 4 31.85 -36.57 35.12
N SER A 5 32.21 -35.36 35.55
CA SER A 5 31.28 -34.25 35.76
C SER A 5 30.70 -33.81 34.42
N SER A 6 29.37 -33.89 34.26
CA SER A 6 28.65 -33.33 33.12
C SER A 6 27.92 -32.08 33.58
N TYR A 7 28.39 -30.92 33.11
CA TYR A 7 27.74 -29.62 33.32
C TYR A 7 26.55 -29.50 32.35
N SER A 8 25.33 -29.43 32.88
CA SER A 8 24.12 -29.08 32.14
C SER A 8 23.95 -27.56 32.12
N HIS A 9 24.07 -26.94 30.94
CA HIS A 9 23.70 -25.54 30.73
C HIS A 9 22.18 -25.42 30.60
N TYR A 10 21.53 -24.77 31.56
CA TYR A 10 20.14 -24.34 31.45
C TYR A 10 20.10 -22.91 30.89
N THR A 11 19.73 -22.76 29.62
CA THR A 11 19.32 -21.46 29.06
C THR A 11 17.87 -21.19 29.43
N ARG A 12 17.69 -20.36 30.46
CA ARG A 12 16.38 -19.85 30.90
C ARG A 12 15.94 -18.73 29.96
N SER A 13 15.07 -19.01 29.00
CA SER A 13 14.38 -17.98 28.22
C SER A 13 13.34 -17.29 29.12
N ALA A 14 13.55 -16.00 29.42
CA ALA A 14 12.54 -15.18 30.08
C ALA A 14 11.44 -14.79 29.07
N PRO A 15 10.15 -14.79 29.48
CA PRO A 15 9.09 -14.29 28.62
C PRO A 15 9.21 -12.77 28.46
N VAL A 16 9.12 -12.30 27.21
CA VAL A 16 9.03 -10.88 26.87
C VAL A 16 7.69 -10.35 27.36
N SER A 17 7.74 -9.39 28.28
CA SER A 17 6.57 -8.73 28.84
C SER A 17 6.05 -7.68 27.85
N TYR A 18 4.94 -7.96 27.17
CA TYR A 18 4.21 -6.94 26.42
C TYR A 18 3.41 -6.10 27.42
N ARG A 19 3.82 -4.84 27.60
CA ARG A 19 2.99 -3.84 28.29
C ARG A 19 1.78 -3.51 27.41
N ALA A 20 0.60 -3.91 27.85
CA ALA A 20 -0.66 -3.37 27.34
C ALA A 20 -0.82 -1.92 27.82
N THR A 21 -0.95 -0.98 26.88
CA THR A 21 -1.46 0.35 27.18
C THR A 21 -2.97 0.27 27.37
N SER A 22 -3.38 0.40 28.63
CA SER A 22 -4.75 0.72 29.04
C SER A 22 -5.22 2.02 28.35
N LEU A 23 -6.30 1.95 27.57
CA LEU A 23 -7.11 3.11 27.25
C LEU A 23 -8.45 2.99 27.98
N TYR A 24 -8.50 3.67 29.13
CA TYR A 24 -9.74 4.13 29.75
C TYR A 24 -10.08 5.50 29.18
N GLY A 25 -11.37 5.76 29.01
CA GLY A 25 -11.92 6.89 28.27
C GLY A 25 -11.59 8.28 28.82
N GLY A 26 -11.66 9.26 27.94
CA GLY A 26 -11.52 10.68 28.29
C GLY A 26 -11.63 11.57 27.06
N SER A 27 -12.80 12.17 26.93
CA SER A 27 -13.10 13.33 26.07
C SER A 27 -12.06 14.45 26.23
N GLY A 28 -11.64 15.06 25.13
CA GLY A 28 -10.96 16.37 25.16
C GLY A 28 -9.86 16.49 24.11
N GLY A 29 -10.13 17.29 23.07
CA GLY A 29 -9.21 17.49 21.97
C GLY A 29 -7.87 18.11 22.37
N SER A 30 -6.84 17.78 21.60
CA SER A 30 -5.72 18.67 21.36
C SER A 30 -5.03 18.30 20.06
N ARG A 31 -4.66 19.35 19.35
CA ARG A 31 -4.06 19.39 18.02
C ARG A 31 -2.62 18.90 18.16
N ILE A 32 -2.20 17.97 17.31
CA ILE A 32 -0.79 17.57 17.20
C ILE A 32 -0.34 17.88 15.78
N SER A 33 0.46 18.93 15.68
CA SER A 33 1.34 19.18 14.55
C SER A 33 2.50 18.18 14.65
N SER A 34 2.74 17.42 13.58
CA SER A 34 4.00 16.70 13.39
C SER A 34 4.56 17.05 12.02
N ALA A 35 5.59 17.90 12.05
CA ALA A 35 6.54 18.09 10.97
C ALA A 35 7.66 17.07 11.17
N SER A 36 7.97 16.30 10.11
CA SER A 36 9.19 15.53 9.79
C SER A 36 8.74 14.54 8.70
N GLY A 37 9.21 14.53 7.46
CA GLY A 37 10.55 14.80 6.96
C GLY A 37 10.82 13.67 5.96
N TYR A 38 10.33 13.80 4.72
CA TYR A 38 10.71 12.92 3.62
C TYR A 38 11.30 13.77 2.50
N GLY A 39 12.59 13.53 2.25
CA GLY A 39 13.36 14.18 1.21
C GLY A 39 12.82 13.82 -0.17
N SER A 40 12.54 14.85 -0.97
CA SER A 40 12.34 14.72 -2.40
C SER A 40 13.50 15.43 -3.11
N LEU A 41 14.36 14.62 -3.73
CA LEU A 41 15.35 15.09 -4.70
C LEU A 41 14.59 15.52 -5.97
N ARG A 42 14.35 16.81 -6.12
CA ARG A 42 14.02 17.42 -7.43
C ARG A 42 15.04 18.49 -7.76
N SER A 43 15.94 18.13 -8.66
CA SER A 43 16.81 19.04 -9.41
C SER A 43 15.98 19.77 -10.47
N ALA A 44 15.82 21.09 -10.32
CA ALA A 44 15.44 22.00 -11.40
C ALA A 44 16.39 23.20 -11.39
N PRO A 45 16.84 23.72 -12.54
CA PRO A 45 17.85 24.78 -12.61
C PRO A 45 17.25 26.15 -12.24
N PRO A 46 18.08 27.09 -11.74
CA PRO A 46 17.62 28.38 -11.25
C PRO A 46 17.35 29.36 -12.40
N GLY A 47 16.07 29.61 -12.66
CA GLY A 47 15.58 30.70 -13.50
C GLY A 47 14.90 31.75 -12.63
N SER A 48 15.45 32.95 -12.63
CA SER A 48 15.02 34.16 -11.93
C SER A 48 13.51 34.46 -12.02
N SER A 49 12.81 34.46 -10.89
CA SER A 49 11.53 35.14 -10.73
C SER A 49 11.69 36.29 -9.72
N ILE A 50 11.76 37.51 -10.25
CA ILE A 50 11.62 38.74 -9.48
C ILE A 50 10.17 38.87 -9.02
N SER A 51 9.97 38.78 -7.71
CA SER A 51 8.74 39.20 -7.05
C SER A 51 8.74 40.73 -6.95
N SER A 52 7.82 41.41 -7.63
CA SER A 52 7.44 42.79 -7.29
C SER A 52 5.96 42.85 -6.94
N SER A 53 5.69 43.00 -5.65
CA SER A 53 4.40 43.34 -5.09
C SER A 53 4.13 44.84 -5.27
N THR A 54 3.16 45.21 -6.10
CA THR A 54 2.52 46.54 -6.06
C THR A 54 1.01 46.38 -6.26
N ALA A 55 0.32 46.14 -5.16
CA ALA A 55 -1.13 46.24 -5.08
C ALA A 55 -1.52 47.73 -4.99
N PHE A 56 -1.97 48.32 -6.08
CA PHE A 56 -2.65 49.61 -6.06
C PHE A 56 -4.15 49.39 -5.91
N LYS A 57 -4.66 49.59 -4.69
CA LYS A 57 -6.08 49.74 -4.39
C LYS A 57 -6.45 51.22 -4.58
N VAL A 58 -7.34 51.53 -5.52
CA VAL A 58 -8.00 52.85 -5.57
C VAL A 58 -9.32 52.73 -4.84
N SER A 59 -9.39 53.42 -3.71
CA SER A 59 -10.58 53.68 -2.90
C SER A 59 -11.38 54.84 -3.51
N SER A 60 -12.61 54.58 -3.92
CA SER A 60 -13.60 55.62 -4.23
C SER A 60 -14.43 55.90 -2.98
N GLY A 61 -14.09 56.98 -2.28
CA GLY A 61 -14.80 57.48 -1.11
C GLY A 61 -15.08 58.97 -1.22
N LEU A 62 -16.36 59.29 -1.48
CA LEU A 62 -17.20 60.26 -0.78
C LEU A 62 -16.72 61.71 -0.61
N GLY A 63 -17.55 62.68 -1.05
CA GLY A 63 -17.45 64.04 -0.48
C GLY A 63 -18.19 65.13 -1.23
N ALA A 64 -19.36 65.49 -0.71
CA ALA A 64 -20.24 66.58 -1.11
C ALA A 64 -19.65 68.02 -1.00
N GLY A 65 -20.30 68.96 -1.69
CA GLY A 65 -20.25 70.41 -1.44
C GLY A 65 -20.62 71.20 -2.70
N ALA A 66 -21.88 71.57 -2.98
CA ALA A 66 -22.72 72.60 -2.36
C ALA A 66 -22.17 74.04 -2.49
N GLY A 67 -22.93 74.93 -3.17
CA GLY A 67 -22.76 76.39 -3.17
C GLY A 67 -22.87 77.03 -4.58
N THR A 68 -24.05 77.37 -5.11
CA THR A 68 -24.80 78.65 -4.96
C THR A 68 -24.26 79.85 -5.74
N GLY A 69 -25.13 80.48 -6.56
CA GLY A 69 -25.03 81.88 -7.02
C GLY A 69 -25.03 82.03 -8.55
N ALA A 70 -26.18 82.11 -9.24
CA ALA A 70 -27.05 83.28 -9.42
C ALA A 70 -26.73 84.11 -10.69
N GLY A 71 -27.65 84.05 -11.66
CA GLY A 71 -28.33 85.26 -12.15
C GLY A 71 -27.81 85.98 -13.41
N PHE A 72 -28.77 86.21 -14.31
CA PHE A 72 -28.82 87.24 -15.37
C PHE A 72 -27.97 86.95 -16.62
N GLY A 73 -28.46 87.10 -17.84
CA GLY A 73 -29.56 87.91 -18.35
C GLY A 73 -29.08 88.47 -19.69
N SER A 74 -29.91 88.37 -20.71
CA SER A 74 -29.65 88.82 -22.08
C SER A 74 -29.13 90.26 -22.18
N GLY A 75 -28.15 90.50 -23.04
CA GLY A 75 -27.79 91.85 -23.51
C GLY A 75 -26.65 91.81 -24.53
N PRO A 76 -26.85 92.29 -25.78
CA PRO A 76 -25.90 92.14 -26.87
C PRO A 76 -24.79 93.19 -26.79
N VAL A 77 -23.53 92.80 -26.97
CA VAL A 77 -22.43 93.74 -27.16
C VAL A 77 -21.75 93.41 -28.49
N MET A 78 -22.31 94.03 -29.53
CA MET A 78 -21.70 94.20 -30.84
C MET A 78 -20.42 95.03 -30.65
N GLY A 79 -19.26 94.47 -31.02
CA GLY A 79 -18.03 95.25 -31.20
C GLY A 79 -16.77 94.74 -30.48
N ASP A 80 -16.28 93.53 -30.80
CA ASP A 80 -14.83 93.23 -30.70
C ASP A 80 -14.39 91.99 -31.51
N GLU A 81 -14.84 91.85 -32.77
CA GLU A 81 -14.34 90.77 -33.65
C GLU A 81 -12.84 90.91 -33.93
N LYS A 82 -12.30 92.12 -33.86
CA LYS A 82 -10.88 92.40 -34.08
C LYS A 82 -10.00 91.97 -32.90
N GLY A 83 -10.41 92.19 -31.66
CA GLY A 83 -9.71 91.71 -30.47
C GLY A 83 -9.77 90.19 -30.31
N GLN A 84 -10.88 89.56 -30.69
CA GLN A 84 -10.96 88.09 -30.74
C GLN A 84 -10.07 87.50 -31.84
N MET A 85 -10.00 88.12 -33.02
CA MET A 85 -9.06 87.71 -34.09
C MET A 85 -7.59 87.96 -33.71
N GLN A 86 -7.27 89.02 -32.98
CA GLN A 86 -5.91 89.26 -32.48
C GLN A 86 -5.52 88.23 -31.42
N ASN A 87 -6.40 87.93 -30.45
CA ASN A 87 -6.13 86.93 -29.41
C ASN A 87 -5.98 85.51 -30.01
N LEU A 88 -6.76 85.18 -31.03
CA LEU A 88 -6.59 83.94 -31.80
C LEU A 88 -5.25 83.93 -32.57
N ASN A 89 -4.87 85.04 -33.21
CA ASN A 89 -3.57 85.14 -33.90
C ASN A 89 -2.39 85.07 -32.93
N ASP A 90 -2.46 85.67 -31.75
CA ASP A 90 -1.41 85.59 -30.71
C ASP A 90 -1.32 84.16 -30.14
N ARG A 91 -2.46 83.48 -30.02
CA ARG A 91 -2.52 82.06 -29.65
C ARG A 91 -1.97 81.15 -30.75
N LEU A 92 -2.20 81.49 -32.03
CA LEU A 92 -1.66 80.76 -33.17
C LEU A 92 -0.15 81.02 -33.32
N ALA A 93 0.32 82.23 -33.05
CA ALA A 93 1.73 82.58 -33.01
C ALA A 93 2.47 81.84 -31.89
N SER A 94 1.91 81.79 -30.67
CA SER A 94 2.47 80.99 -29.57
C SER A 94 2.38 79.49 -29.83
N TYR A 95 1.34 79.00 -30.52
CA TYR A 95 1.27 77.61 -30.98
C TYR A 95 2.35 77.30 -32.03
N LEU A 96 2.55 78.17 -33.02
CA LEU A 96 3.62 78.02 -34.02
C LEU A 96 5.01 78.10 -33.39
N GLU A 97 5.21 78.93 -32.37
CA GLU A 97 6.46 79.02 -31.63
C GLU A 97 6.72 77.76 -30.79
N THR A 98 5.67 77.20 -30.16
CA THR A 98 5.78 75.93 -29.42
C THR A 98 6.01 74.74 -30.35
N VAL A 99 5.38 74.69 -31.52
CA VAL A 99 5.63 73.67 -32.55
C VAL A 99 7.08 73.76 -33.04
N ARG A 100 7.57 74.95 -33.39
CA ARG A 100 8.99 75.13 -33.80
C ARG A 100 9.98 74.73 -32.71
N ARG A 101 9.67 75.01 -31.44
CA ARG A 101 10.50 74.58 -30.30
C ARG A 101 10.50 73.05 -30.18
N LEU A 102 9.34 72.42 -30.27
CA LEU A 102 9.20 70.97 -30.21
C LEU A 102 9.88 70.29 -31.40
N GLU A 103 9.76 70.80 -32.63
CA GLU A 103 10.47 70.29 -33.81
C GLU A 103 11.99 70.35 -33.61
N LYS A 104 12.51 71.45 -33.05
CA LYS A 104 13.93 71.60 -32.75
C LYS A 104 14.40 70.66 -31.64
N GLU A 105 13.58 70.42 -30.63
CA GLU A 105 13.87 69.45 -29.56
C GLU A 105 13.81 68.01 -30.09
N ASN A 106 12.84 67.68 -30.95
CA ASN A 106 12.69 66.37 -31.55
C ASN A 106 13.85 66.05 -32.49
N SER A 107 14.24 67.00 -33.34
CA SER A 107 15.43 66.88 -34.19
C SER A 107 16.71 66.63 -33.39
N LYS A 108 16.87 67.29 -32.23
CA LYS A 108 18.01 67.04 -31.32
C LYS A 108 17.94 65.65 -30.68
N LEU A 109 16.76 65.17 -30.31
CA LEU A 109 16.58 63.83 -29.74
C LEU A 109 16.86 62.75 -30.77
N GLU A 110 16.39 62.91 -32.02
CA GLU A 110 16.69 62.00 -33.13
C GLU A 110 18.19 61.91 -33.41
N GLN A 111 18.90 63.05 -33.39
CA GLN A 111 20.36 63.07 -33.53
C GLN A 111 21.06 62.34 -32.39
N LYS A 112 20.60 62.50 -31.15
CA LYS A 112 21.13 61.76 -30.00
C LYS A 112 20.86 60.27 -30.08
N ILE A 113 19.68 59.85 -30.56
CA ILE A 113 19.33 58.44 -30.76
C ILE A 113 20.21 57.84 -31.86
N ARG A 114 20.40 58.53 -33.00
CA ARG A 114 21.32 58.05 -34.05
C ARG A 114 22.75 57.91 -33.54
N GLN A 115 23.27 58.93 -32.83
CA GLN A 115 24.61 58.85 -32.25
C GLN A 115 24.73 57.74 -31.19
N ALA A 116 23.66 57.47 -30.43
CA ALA A 116 23.64 56.37 -29.48
C ALA A 116 23.62 55.01 -30.17
N MET A 117 22.86 54.85 -31.26
CA MET A 117 22.84 53.62 -32.07
C MET A 117 24.12 53.42 -32.89
N GLU A 118 24.82 54.49 -33.26
CA GLU A 118 26.10 54.39 -33.98
C GLU A 118 27.27 54.11 -33.02
N LYS A 119 27.20 54.62 -31.78
CA LYS A 119 28.15 54.29 -30.70
C LYS A 119 27.89 52.91 -30.10
N ALA A 120 26.63 52.52 -30.00
CA ALA A 120 26.23 51.14 -29.75
C ALA A 120 26.38 50.37 -31.06
N GLY A 121 27.63 50.10 -31.46
CA GLY A 121 27.93 49.22 -32.59
C GLY A 121 27.14 47.91 -32.48
N PRO A 122 27.03 47.12 -33.57
CA PRO A 122 26.22 45.92 -33.58
C PRO A 122 26.60 45.06 -32.36
N ASP A 123 25.60 44.67 -31.57
CA ASP A 123 25.77 43.89 -30.34
C ASP A 123 26.21 42.47 -30.70
N ALA A 124 27.43 42.36 -31.21
CA ALA A 124 28.11 41.16 -31.63
C ALA A 124 29.07 40.77 -30.52
N ARG A 125 28.52 40.41 -29.35
CA ARG A 125 29.29 39.57 -28.43
C ARG A 125 29.36 38.20 -29.07
N ASP A 126 30.52 37.85 -29.62
CA ASP A 126 30.74 36.54 -30.25
C ASP A 126 30.65 35.41 -29.22
N TYR A 127 29.46 34.83 -29.06
CA TYR A 127 29.21 33.65 -28.22
C TYR A 127 29.60 32.33 -28.87
N SER A 128 30.11 32.36 -30.11
CA SER A 128 30.50 31.18 -30.90
C SER A 128 31.41 30.21 -30.14
N LYS A 129 32.36 30.74 -29.35
CA LYS A 129 33.27 29.94 -28.51
C LYS A 129 32.55 29.07 -27.44
N TYR A 130 31.37 29.48 -26.99
CA TYR A 130 30.60 28.72 -26.01
C TYR A 130 29.72 27.65 -26.65
N ASN A 131 29.42 27.75 -27.95
CA ASN A 131 28.58 26.78 -28.65
C ASN A 131 29.23 25.39 -28.67
N ALA A 132 30.53 25.30 -28.97
CA ALA A 132 31.25 24.03 -28.94
C ALA A 132 31.24 23.37 -27.54
N ILE A 133 31.41 24.17 -26.49
CA ILE A 133 31.36 23.68 -25.09
C ILE A 133 29.93 23.24 -24.73
N LEU A 134 28.91 24.00 -25.15
CA LEU A 134 27.51 23.66 -24.93
C LEU A 134 27.13 22.36 -25.64
N ASP A 135 27.60 22.16 -26.87
CA ASP A 135 27.32 20.95 -27.63
C ASP A 135 28.03 19.72 -27.03
N ASP A 136 29.28 19.88 -26.56
CA ASP A 136 29.97 18.83 -25.79
C ASP A 136 29.25 18.48 -24.48
N LEU A 137 28.75 19.49 -23.74
CA LEU A 137 27.98 19.28 -22.52
C LEU A 137 26.64 18.59 -22.81
N ARG A 138 25.94 19.00 -23.88
CA ARG A 138 24.70 18.34 -24.33
C ARG A 138 24.94 16.89 -24.70
N ARG A 139 26.04 16.59 -25.39
CA ARG A 139 26.43 15.22 -25.74
C ARG A 139 26.71 14.39 -24.49
N LYS A 140 27.47 14.90 -23.53
CA LYS A 140 27.72 14.21 -22.25
C LYS A 140 26.42 13.95 -21.47
N ILE A 141 25.49 14.90 -21.45
CA ILE A 141 24.17 14.73 -20.82
C ILE A 141 23.37 13.64 -21.55
N PHE A 142 23.39 13.63 -22.88
CA PHE A 142 22.72 12.61 -23.67
C PHE A 142 23.30 11.22 -23.40
N ASP A 143 24.62 11.07 -23.47
CA ASP A 143 25.30 9.80 -23.19
C ASP A 143 25.00 9.31 -21.77
N ALA A 144 25.07 10.19 -20.77
CA ALA A 144 24.72 9.86 -19.39
C ALA A 144 23.24 9.47 -19.22
N THR A 145 22.33 10.08 -19.97
CA THR A 145 20.90 9.74 -19.95
C THR A 145 20.68 8.36 -20.56
N MET A 146 21.39 8.04 -21.65
CA MET A 146 21.32 6.73 -22.30
C MET A 146 21.90 5.63 -21.40
N ASP A 147 23.04 5.89 -20.77
CA ASP A 147 23.65 4.97 -19.80
C ASP A 147 22.76 4.77 -18.58
N ASN A 148 22.13 5.83 -18.06
CA ASN A 148 21.17 5.71 -16.96
C ASN A 148 20.00 4.79 -17.35
N GLY A 149 19.43 4.98 -18.55
CA GLY A 149 18.40 4.08 -19.08
C GLY A 149 18.87 2.62 -19.16
N ARG A 150 20.11 2.39 -19.60
CA ARG A 150 20.72 1.05 -19.63
C ARG A 150 20.89 0.45 -18.24
N TYR A 151 21.35 1.21 -17.26
CA TYR A 151 21.51 0.74 -15.88
C TYR A 151 20.16 0.42 -15.23
N VAL A 152 19.13 1.23 -15.46
CA VAL A 152 17.77 0.95 -14.98
C VAL A 152 17.28 -0.40 -15.51
N LEU A 153 17.43 -0.66 -16.81
CA LEU A 153 17.05 -1.94 -17.40
C LEU A 153 17.85 -3.12 -16.82
N GLN A 154 19.15 -2.95 -16.58
CA GLN A 154 19.97 -3.98 -15.94
C GLN A 154 19.55 -4.26 -14.49
N ILE A 155 19.21 -3.20 -13.74
CA ILE A 155 18.69 -3.31 -12.37
C ILE A 155 17.36 -4.08 -12.38
N ASP A 156 16.44 -3.71 -13.27
CA ASP A 156 15.14 -4.37 -13.37
C ASP A 156 15.29 -5.84 -13.80
N ASN A 157 16.18 -6.14 -14.74
CA ASN A 157 16.47 -7.53 -15.12
C ASN A 157 17.08 -8.34 -13.96
N ALA A 158 18.04 -7.76 -13.23
CA ALA A 158 18.63 -8.42 -12.06
C ALA A 158 17.61 -8.64 -10.94
N ARG A 159 16.69 -7.70 -10.72
CA ARG A 159 15.57 -7.84 -9.77
C ARG A 159 14.62 -8.96 -10.17
N LEU A 160 14.19 -8.99 -11.43
CA LEU A 160 13.33 -10.06 -11.94
C LEU A 160 13.98 -11.44 -11.82
N ALA A 161 15.29 -11.55 -12.11
CA ALA A 161 16.03 -12.79 -11.93
C ALA A 161 16.13 -13.20 -10.45
N ALA A 162 16.37 -12.25 -9.55
CA ALA A 162 16.40 -12.50 -8.11
C ALA A 162 15.03 -12.97 -7.59
N ASP A 163 13.94 -12.36 -8.04
CA ASP A 163 12.58 -12.77 -7.67
C ASP A 163 12.24 -14.17 -8.21
N ASP A 164 12.63 -14.50 -9.44
CA ASP A 164 12.46 -15.84 -10.01
C ASP A 164 13.23 -16.89 -9.20
N PHE A 165 14.48 -16.61 -8.81
CA PHE A 165 15.24 -17.49 -7.93
C PHE A 165 14.65 -17.59 -6.52
N ARG A 166 14.09 -16.50 -5.98
CA ARG A 166 13.41 -16.51 -4.68
C ARG A 166 12.20 -17.44 -4.70
N VAL A 167 11.33 -17.33 -5.71
CA VAL A 167 10.15 -18.19 -5.86
C VAL A 167 10.56 -19.65 -6.06
N LYS A 168 11.58 -19.92 -6.89
CA LYS A 168 12.12 -21.27 -7.07
C LYS A 168 12.66 -21.86 -5.78
N TYR A 169 13.39 -21.07 -4.99
CA TYR A 169 13.91 -21.50 -3.69
C TYR A 169 12.79 -21.78 -2.69
N GLU A 170 11.76 -20.92 -2.62
CA GLU A 170 10.60 -21.13 -1.73
C GLU A 170 9.83 -22.40 -2.09
N ASN A 171 9.62 -22.66 -3.39
CA ASN A 171 8.98 -23.88 -3.87
C ASN A 171 9.82 -25.13 -3.53
N GLU A 172 11.13 -25.11 -3.81
CA GLU A 172 12.03 -26.22 -3.50
C GLU A 172 12.10 -26.49 -1.99
N LEU A 173 12.14 -25.42 -1.17
CA LEU A 173 12.12 -25.53 0.28
C LEU A 173 10.83 -26.18 0.78
N SER A 174 9.68 -25.79 0.21
CA SER A 174 8.39 -26.40 0.55
C SER A 174 8.35 -27.89 0.21
N ILE A 175 8.81 -28.27 -0.98
CA ILE A 175 8.91 -29.68 -1.39
C ILE A 175 9.84 -30.44 -0.45
N ARG A 176 11.01 -29.88 -0.14
CA ARG A 176 11.98 -30.49 0.78
C ARG A 176 11.37 -30.73 2.16
N GLN A 177 10.65 -29.74 2.71
CA GLN A 177 9.98 -29.88 4.00
C GLN A 177 8.89 -30.97 3.99
N SER A 178 8.11 -31.06 2.90
CA SER A 178 7.13 -32.14 2.72
C SER A 178 7.80 -33.51 2.72
N VAL A 179 8.88 -33.67 1.94
CA VAL A 179 9.62 -34.93 1.85
C VAL A 179 10.29 -35.29 3.19
N GLU A 180 10.81 -34.30 3.93
CA GLU A 180 11.35 -34.54 5.27
C GLU A 180 10.28 -34.98 6.27
N ALA A 181 9.08 -34.40 6.20
CA ALA A 181 7.94 -34.83 7.00
C ALA A 181 7.53 -36.27 6.66
N ASP A 182 7.49 -36.63 5.37
CA ASP A 182 7.20 -37.99 4.91
C ASP A 182 8.26 -38.98 5.40
N ILE A 183 9.56 -38.63 5.31
CA ILE A 183 10.65 -39.46 5.82
C ILE A 183 10.54 -39.66 7.34
N ALA A 184 10.22 -38.61 8.08
CA ALA A 184 10.00 -38.71 9.53
C ALA A 184 8.80 -39.60 9.85
N GLY A 185 7.70 -39.50 9.08
CA GLY A 185 6.54 -40.38 9.18
C GLY A 185 6.88 -41.84 8.89
N LEU A 186 7.63 -42.11 7.82
CA LEU A 186 8.08 -43.46 7.46
C LEU A 186 8.98 -44.07 8.53
N ARG A 187 9.87 -43.28 9.13
CA ARG A 187 10.69 -43.73 10.27
C ARG A 187 9.83 -44.15 11.46
N LYS A 188 8.80 -43.35 11.79
CA LYS A 188 7.84 -43.71 12.84
C LYS A 188 7.10 -45.01 12.52
N VAL A 189 6.65 -45.20 11.28
CA VAL A 189 6.00 -46.46 10.86
C VAL A 189 6.96 -47.65 10.98
N ILE A 190 8.24 -47.48 10.65
CA ILE A 190 9.27 -48.52 10.86
C ILE A 190 9.40 -48.84 12.36
N ASP A 191 9.45 -47.83 13.22
CA ASP A 191 9.55 -48.03 14.67
C ASP A 191 8.28 -48.73 15.22
N ASP A 192 7.09 -48.27 14.84
CA ASP A 192 5.81 -48.87 15.24
C ASP A 192 5.69 -50.33 14.77
N THR A 193 6.11 -50.62 13.53
CA THR A 193 6.12 -52.00 13.00
C THR A 193 7.16 -52.89 13.69
N ASN A 194 8.32 -52.36 14.07
CA ASN A 194 9.30 -53.09 14.86
C ASN A 194 8.78 -53.41 16.27
N VAL A 195 8.13 -52.46 16.94
CA VAL A 195 7.48 -52.69 18.24
C VAL A 195 6.39 -53.76 18.12
N ASN A 196 5.53 -53.67 17.10
CA ASN A 196 4.52 -54.70 16.85
C ASN A 196 5.14 -56.07 16.58
N ARG A 197 6.24 -56.15 15.82
CA ARG A 197 6.97 -57.40 15.61
C ARG A 197 7.49 -57.96 16.94
N MET A 198 8.11 -57.14 17.79
CA MET A 198 8.62 -57.57 19.09
C MET A 198 7.49 -58.06 20.02
N ASN A 199 6.34 -57.39 20.00
CA ASN A 199 5.16 -57.82 20.78
C ASN A 199 4.67 -59.21 20.32
N VAL A 200 4.54 -59.41 19.00
CA VAL A 200 4.13 -60.71 18.44
C VAL A 200 5.17 -61.79 18.70
N GLU A 201 6.47 -61.47 18.62
CA GLU A 201 7.56 -62.38 18.98
C GLU A 201 7.46 -62.79 20.47
N SER A 202 7.19 -61.85 21.38
CA SER A 202 6.99 -62.14 22.80
C SER A 202 5.74 -62.99 23.07
N GLU A 203 4.62 -62.72 22.40
CA GLU A 203 3.40 -63.55 22.51
C GLU A 203 3.67 -64.98 22.03
N LEU A 204 4.41 -65.11 20.93
CA LEU A 204 4.79 -66.40 20.36
C LEU A 204 5.74 -67.17 21.29
N GLU A 205 6.69 -66.50 21.94
CA GLU A 205 7.55 -67.10 22.96
C GLU A 205 6.74 -67.56 24.19
N ALA A 206 5.83 -66.72 24.69
CA ALA A 206 4.94 -67.08 25.80
C ALA A 206 4.07 -68.31 25.48
N LEU A 207 3.46 -68.35 24.29
CA LEU A 207 2.68 -69.50 23.81
C LEU A 207 3.54 -70.77 23.67
N LYS A 208 4.80 -70.65 23.24
CA LYS A 208 5.73 -71.79 23.20
C LYS A 208 6.05 -72.30 24.60
N GLU A 209 6.29 -71.41 25.55
CA GLU A 209 6.52 -71.77 26.96
C GLU A 209 5.29 -72.47 27.56
N GLU A 210 4.09 -71.96 27.31
CA GLU A 210 2.83 -72.57 27.75
C GLU A 210 2.66 -73.98 27.15
N LEU A 211 2.96 -74.16 25.85
CA LEU A 211 2.89 -75.46 25.19
C LEU A 211 3.90 -76.44 25.79
N LEU A 212 5.13 -75.99 26.06
CA LEU A 212 6.15 -76.81 26.74
C LEU A 212 5.72 -77.19 28.16
N PHE A 213 5.16 -76.24 28.90
CA PHE A 213 4.62 -76.47 30.24
C PHE A 213 3.49 -77.51 30.21
N LEU A 214 2.54 -77.38 29.30
CA LEU A 214 1.41 -78.29 29.17
C LEU A 214 1.85 -79.70 28.77
N LYS A 215 2.83 -79.82 27.87
CA LYS A 215 3.44 -81.12 27.52
C LYS A 215 4.12 -81.76 28.72
N LYS A 216 4.92 -81.00 29.46
CA LYS A 216 5.59 -81.52 30.66
C LYS A 216 4.57 -81.96 31.71
N ASN A 217 3.55 -81.15 31.97
CA ASN A 217 2.51 -81.50 32.93
C ASN A 217 1.74 -82.77 32.50
N HIS A 218 1.45 -82.92 31.22
CA HIS A 218 0.86 -84.14 30.68
C HIS A 218 1.77 -85.37 30.85
N ASP A 219 3.07 -85.23 30.54
CA ASP A 219 4.04 -86.31 30.71
C ASP A 219 4.18 -86.72 32.19
N ASP A 220 4.17 -85.74 33.10
CA ASP A 220 4.19 -85.95 34.55
C ASP A 220 2.90 -86.65 35.03
N GLU A 221 1.71 -86.20 34.62
CA GLU A 221 0.42 -86.84 34.93
C GLU A 221 0.32 -88.27 34.39
N VAL A 222 0.80 -88.52 33.17
CA VAL A 222 0.87 -89.87 32.59
C VAL A 222 1.86 -90.73 33.37
N GLY A 223 2.98 -90.16 33.81
CA GLY A 223 3.95 -90.79 34.71
C GLY A 223 3.31 -91.20 36.03
N ASP A 224 2.57 -90.30 36.67
CA ASP A 224 1.86 -90.53 37.93
C ASP A 224 0.77 -91.57 37.76
N LEU A 225 -0.03 -91.53 36.69
CA LEU A 225 -1.03 -92.55 36.41
C LEU A 225 -0.39 -93.92 36.14
N ARG A 226 0.75 -93.98 35.43
CA ARG A 226 1.51 -95.22 35.25
C ARG A 226 2.07 -95.74 36.57
N ASN A 227 2.60 -94.86 37.41
CA ASN A 227 3.07 -95.19 38.75
C ASN A 227 1.92 -95.69 39.62
N GLN A 228 0.75 -95.06 39.55
CA GLN A 228 -0.47 -95.47 40.24
C GLN A 228 -0.97 -96.83 39.73
N ILE A 229 -0.93 -97.10 38.43
CA ILE A 229 -1.26 -98.42 37.86
C ILE A 229 -0.26 -99.48 38.33
N THR A 230 1.03 -99.13 38.43
CA THR A 230 2.10 -100.05 38.87
C THR A 230 2.03 -100.31 40.38
N GLN A 231 1.74 -99.28 41.18
CA GLN A 231 1.48 -99.37 42.62
C GLN A 231 0.11 -100.02 42.92
N SER A 232 -0.84 -99.91 41.99
CA SER A 232 -2.11 -100.65 41.95
C SER A 232 -1.93 -102.06 41.38
N GLY A 233 -0.72 -102.62 41.41
CA GLY A 233 -0.55 -104.06 41.53
C GLY A 233 -1.35 -104.51 42.74
N VAL A 234 -2.52 -105.10 42.46
CA VAL A 234 -3.52 -105.49 43.45
C VAL A 234 -2.92 -106.49 44.44
N GLN A 235 -2.52 -105.98 45.60
CA GLN A 235 -2.43 -106.69 46.87
C GLN A 235 -3.27 -105.89 47.85
N VAL A 236 -4.53 -106.30 47.99
CA VAL A 236 -5.45 -105.80 49.01
C VAL A 236 -5.06 -106.46 50.34
N ASP A 237 -4.17 -105.81 51.09
CA ASP A 237 -4.02 -106.06 52.52
C ASP A 237 -4.72 -104.94 53.27
N VAL A 238 -5.84 -105.31 53.87
CA VAL A 238 -6.69 -104.49 54.70
C VAL A 238 -6.00 -104.31 56.05
N ASP A 239 -5.11 -103.32 56.16
CA ASP A 239 -4.65 -102.86 57.48
C ASP A 239 -5.60 -101.76 57.94
N ALA A 240 -6.62 -102.17 58.71
CA ALA A 240 -7.55 -101.27 59.38
C ALA A 240 -6.84 -100.68 60.62
N PRO A 241 -6.44 -99.40 60.60
CA PRO A 241 -5.90 -98.78 61.80
C PRO A 241 -7.04 -98.65 62.80
N LYS A 242 -6.73 -99.00 64.05
CA LYS A 242 -7.62 -98.92 65.21
C LYS A 242 -8.39 -97.61 65.22
N GLY A 243 -9.71 -97.72 65.40
CA GLY A 243 -10.69 -96.63 65.36
C GLY A 243 -10.10 -95.28 65.70
N GLN A 244 -9.87 -94.49 64.64
CA GLN A 244 -9.56 -93.07 64.78
C GLN A 244 -10.71 -92.49 65.57
N ASP A 245 -10.40 -91.80 66.67
CA ASP A 245 -11.38 -91.24 67.57
C ASP A 245 -12.27 -90.32 66.73
N LEU A 246 -13.49 -90.77 66.40
CA LEU A 246 -14.36 -90.09 65.43
C LEU A 246 -14.60 -88.64 65.87
N SER A 247 -14.56 -88.39 67.18
CA SER A 247 -14.58 -87.07 67.78
C SER A 247 -13.42 -86.19 67.27
N HIS A 248 -12.18 -86.70 67.28
CA HIS A 248 -11.00 -85.96 66.84
C HIS A 248 -11.01 -85.69 65.32
N VAL A 249 -11.39 -86.67 64.50
CA VAL A 249 -11.49 -86.49 63.03
C VAL A 249 -12.63 -85.53 62.66
N MET A 250 -13.77 -85.61 63.35
CA MET A 250 -14.87 -84.66 63.15
C MET A 250 -14.48 -83.25 63.59
N GLU A 251 -13.70 -83.11 64.67
CA GLU A 251 -13.15 -81.84 65.13
C GLU A 251 -12.11 -81.26 64.15
N GLU A 252 -11.23 -82.09 63.60
CA GLU A 252 -10.23 -81.72 62.59
C GLU A 252 -10.91 -81.36 61.25
N MET A 253 -11.97 -82.08 60.87
CA MET A 253 -12.79 -81.78 59.70
C MET A 253 -13.52 -80.44 59.88
N ARG A 254 -14.10 -80.17 61.06
CA ARG A 254 -14.67 -78.86 61.40
C ARG A 254 -13.63 -77.74 61.36
N ALA A 255 -12.46 -77.95 61.97
CA ALA A 255 -11.37 -76.97 61.95
C ALA A 255 -10.88 -76.67 60.52
N ASN A 256 -10.83 -77.69 59.65
CA ASN A 256 -10.50 -77.52 58.24
C ASN A 256 -11.58 -76.75 57.48
N TYR A 257 -12.86 -77.03 57.72
CA TYR A 257 -13.97 -76.26 57.13
C TYR A 257 -14.01 -74.82 57.62
N GLU A 258 -13.76 -74.58 58.91
CA GLU A 258 -13.67 -73.24 59.48
C GLU A 258 -12.50 -72.46 58.88
N LYS A 259 -11.34 -73.09 58.74
CA LYS A 259 -10.17 -72.50 58.06
C LYS A 259 -10.44 -72.22 56.58
N LEU A 260 -11.14 -73.11 55.87
CA LEU A 260 -11.52 -72.90 54.47
C LEU A 260 -12.55 -71.78 54.33
N ALA A 261 -13.53 -71.72 55.23
CA ALA A 261 -14.53 -70.65 55.26
C ALA A 261 -13.89 -69.28 55.56
N MET A 262 -12.94 -69.22 56.49
CA MET A 262 -12.16 -68.01 56.77
C MET A 262 -11.33 -67.58 55.57
N LYS A 263 -10.61 -68.52 54.93
CA LYS A 263 -9.84 -68.23 53.71
C LYS A 263 -10.71 -67.71 52.58
N ASN A 264 -11.85 -68.36 52.31
CA ASN A 264 -12.77 -67.93 51.27
C ASN A 264 -13.35 -66.53 51.57
N ALA A 265 -13.68 -66.23 52.83
CA ALA A 265 -14.13 -64.90 53.23
C ALA A 265 -13.05 -63.82 53.02
N GLU A 266 -11.80 -64.15 53.31
CA GLU A 266 -10.66 -63.24 53.13
C GLU A 266 -10.33 -63.05 51.64
N GLU A 267 -10.32 -64.12 50.84
CA GLU A 267 -10.15 -64.07 49.39
C GLU A 267 -11.26 -63.27 48.71
N LEU A 268 -12.52 -63.45 49.11
CA LEU A 268 -13.65 -62.69 48.60
C LEU A 268 -13.52 -61.20 48.95
N LYS A 269 -13.10 -60.89 50.18
CA LYS A 269 -12.86 -59.50 50.61
C LYS A 269 -11.74 -58.86 49.78
N MET A 270 -10.61 -59.54 49.64
CA MET A 270 -9.49 -59.07 48.82
C MET A 270 -9.89 -58.88 47.35
N TRP A 271 -10.68 -59.80 46.80
CA TRP A 271 -11.22 -59.69 45.45
C TRP A 271 -12.12 -58.45 45.30
N HIS A 272 -13.04 -58.22 46.24
CA HIS A 272 -13.88 -57.02 46.24
C HIS A 272 -13.07 -55.73 46.40
N GLU A 273 -12.07 -55.70 47.28
CA GLU A 273 -11.20 -54.54 47.48
C GLU A 273 -10.39 -54.23 46.21
N ASN A 274 -9.82 -55.26 45.56
CA ASN A 274 -9.14 -55.10 44.28
C ASN A 274 -10.09 -54.59 43.19
N GLN A 275 -11.30 -55.16 43.08
CA GLN A 275 -12.29 -54.73 42.08
C GLN A 275 -12.72 -53.27 42.29
N ILE A 276 -12.89 -52.83 43.55
CA ILE A 276 -13.20 -51.44 43.87
C ILE A 276 -12.01 -50.54 43.53
N ALA A 277 -10.78 -50.96 43.83
CA ALA A 277 -9.57 -50.21 43.50
C ALA A 277 -9.40 -50.03 41.98
N ASP A 278 -9.63 -51.08 41.19
CA ASP A 278 -9.55 -51.03 39.74
C ASP A 278 -10.61 -50.11 39.14
N VAL A 279 -11.86 -50.22 39.60
CA VAL A 279 -12.95 -49.33 39.16
C VAL A 279 -12.64 -47.88 39.57
N GLN A 280 -12.12 -47.65 40.77
CA GLN A 280 -11.76 -46.32 41.24
C GLN A 280 -10.63 -45.71 40.38
N ALA A 281 -9.61 -46.50 40.05
CA ALA A 281 -8.51 -46.08 39.18
C ALA A 281 -9.00 -45.75 37.76
N GLN A 282 -9.90 -46.57 37.21
CA GLN A 282 -10.50 -46.33 35.91
C GLN A 282 -11.39 -45.07 35.91
N VAL A 283 -12.17 -44.85 36.98
CA VAL A 283 -12.96 -43.63 37.15
C VAL A 283 -12.05 -42.41 37.22
N SER A 284 -10.96 -42.43 38.01
CA SER A 284 -10.02 -41.31 38.06
C SER A 284 -9.41 -41.00 36.70
N GLN A 285 -8.95 -42.03 35.97
CA GLN A 285 -8.37 -41.87 34.64
C GLN A 285 -9.40 -41.27 33.65
N ASN A 286 -10.64 -41.78 33.67
CA ASN A 286 -11.70 -41.26 32.83
C ASN A 286 -12.08 -39.82 33.19
N THR A 287 -12.07 -39.45 34.47
CA THR A 287 -12.34 -38.07 34.89
C THR A 287 -11.23 -37.11 34.45
N GLU A 288 -9.96 -37.52 34.53
CA GLU A 288 -8.83 -36.73 34.03
C GLU A 288 -8.88 -36.55 32.52
N ALA A 289 -9.16 -37.63 31.78
CA ALA A 289 -9.33 -37.58 30.33
C ALA A 289 -10.50 -36.67 29.92
N LEU A 290 -11.63 -36.75 30.63
CA LEU A 290 -12.80 -35.89 30.40
C LEU A 290 -12.46 -34.42 30.70
N GLN A 291 -11.73 -34.13 31.77
CA GLN A 291 -11.29 -32.78 32.11
C GLN A 291 -10.34 -32.23 31.04
N GLY A 292 -9.40 -33.04 30.55
CA GLY A 292 -8.51 -32.68 29.45
C GLY A 292 -9.28 -32.32 28.17
N ALA A 293 -10.23 -33.15 27.76
CA ALA A 293 -11.07 -32.90 26.59
C ALA A 293 -11.95 -31.65 26.76
N GLN A 294 -12.44 -31.37 27.97
CA GLN A 294 -13.18 -30.14 28.28
C GLN A 294 -12.28 -28.90 28.18
N MET A 295 -11.04 -28.97 28.65
CA MET A 295 -10.08 -27.87 28.51
C MET A 295 -9.76 -27.59 27.04
N GLU A 296 -9.47 -28.62 26.25
CA GLU A 296 -9.21 -28.48 24.81
C GLU A 296 -10.41 -27.87 24.07
N THR A 297 -11.62 -28.33 24.39
CA THR A 297 -12.86 -27.76 23.81
C THR A 297 -13.01 -26.27 24.15
N ASN A 298 -12.69 -25.88 25.39
CA ASN A 298 -12.77 -24.48 25.80
C ASN A 298 -11.70 -23.62 25.13
N ASP A 299 -10.49 -24.14 24.95
CA ASP A 299 -9.40 -23.44 24.26
C ASP A 299 -9.71 -23.26 22.78
N LEU A 300 -10.24 -24.30 22.11
CA LEU A 300 -10.71 -24.19 20.73
C LEU A 300 -11.86 -23.17 20.60
N ARG A 301 -12.81 -23.14 21.53
CA ARG A 301 -13.87 -22.11 21.55
C ARG A 301 -13.29 -20.69 21.69
N ARG A 302 -12.29 -20.48 22.54
CA ARG A 302 -11.61 -19.19 22.67
C ARG A 302 -10.86 -18.79 21.41
N GLN A 303 -10.21 -19.74 20.74
CA GLN A 303 -9.53 -19.51 19.46
C GLN A 303 -10.53 -19.10 18.38
N ILE A 304 -11.67 -19.80 18.27
CA ILE A 304 -12.74 -19.46 17.33
C ILE A 304 -13.24 -18.03 17.58
N GLN A 305 -13.56 -17.68 18.82
CA GLN A 305 -14.01 -16.31 19.16
C GLN A 305 -12.96 -15.24 18.81
N THR A 306 -11.69 -15.54 19.03
CA THR A 306 -10.59 -14.61 18.69
C THR A 306 -10.51 -14.40 17.18
N LEU A 307 -10.59 -15.49 16.41
CA LEU A 307 -10.58 -15.44 14.94
C LEU A 307 -11.83 -14.74 14.38
N GLU A 308 -13.00 -14.92 14.99
CA GLU A 308 -14.23 -14.20 14.62
C GLU A 308 -14.10 -12.69 14.83
N ILE A 309 -13.50 -12.27 15.95
CA ILE A 309 -13.23 -10.85 16.23
C ILE A 309 -12.22 -10.29 15.22
N GLU A 310 -11.15 -11.03 14.93
CA GLU A 310 -10.16 -10.63 13.94
C GLU A 310 -10.80 -10.48 12.55
N LEU A 311 -11.62 -11.46 12.13
CA LEU A 311 -12.37 -11.41 10.88
C LEU A 311 -13.27 -10.17 10.81
N ALA A 312 -14.04 -9.89 11.87
CA ALA A 312 -14.91 -8.71 11.92
C ALA A 312 -14.11 -7.40 11.86
N SER A 313 -12.94 -7.35 12.51
CA SER A 313 -12.06 -6.19 12.47
C SER A 313 -11.47 -5.95 11.07
N GLN A 314 -11.07 -7.02 10.37
CA GLN A 314 -10.56 -6.95 9.00
C GLN A 314 -11.66 -6.55 8.00
N GLN A 315 -12.88 -7.04 8.19
CA GLN A 315 -14.03 -6.60 7.39
C GLN A 315 -14.33 -5.11 7.57
N SER A 316 -14.27 -4.61 8.81
CA SER A 316 -14.41 -3.17 9.12
C SER A 316 -13.28 -2.34 8.48
N LEU A 317 -12.03 -2.81 8.57
CA LEU A 317 -10.90 -2.15 7.93
C LEU A 317 -11.06 -2.10 6.41
N LYS A 318 -11.43 -3.22 5.78
CA LYS A 318 -11.71 -3.29 4.34
C LYS A 318 -12.78 -2.28 3.93
N ALA A 319 -13.92 -2.24 4.63
CA ALA A 319 -14.99 -1.30 4.33
C ALA A 319 -14.51 0.16 4.45
N SER A 320 -13.73 0.48 5.48
CA SER A 320 -13.16 1.82 5.63
C SER A 320 -12.20 2.19 4.49
N LEU A 321 -11.37 1.25 4.02
CA LEU A 321 -10.45 1.49 2.91
C LEU A 321 -11.21 1.67 1.59
N GLU A 322 -12.23 0.84 1.33
CA GLU A 322 -13.11 0.99 0.17
C GLU A 322 -13.82 2.35 0.16
N ASP A 323 -14.29 2.82 1.32
CA ASP A 323 -14.88 4.15 1.47
C ASP A 323 -13.85 5.26 1.22
N THR A 324 -12.62 5.13 1.72
CA THR A 324 -11.57 6.12 1.43
C THR A 324 -11.23 6.18 -0.05
N LEU A 325 -11.13 5.02 -0.71
CA LEU A 325 -10.86 4.91 -2.15
C LEU A 325 -11.98 5.58 -2.95
N ARG A 326 -13.24 5.25 -2.64
CA ARG A 326 -14.40 5.86 -3.28
C ARG A 326 -14.42 7.38 -3.08
N ASN A 327 -14.10 7.86 -1.88
CA ASN A 327 -14.02 9.29 -1.61
C ASN A 327 -12.89 9.98 -2.38
N THR A 328 -11.72 9.34 -2.52
CA THR A 328 -10.62 9.90 -3.31
C THR A 328 -10.96 9.94 -4.79
N ASP A 329 -11.58 8.88 -5.32
CA ASP A 329 -11.99 8.81 -6.72
C ASP A 329 -13.03 9.88 -7.04
N LEU A 330 -14.03 10.08 -6.16
CA LEU A 330 -15.00 11.17 -6.30
C LEU A 330 -14.34 12.55 -6.30
N ARG A 331 -13.36 12.79 -5.42
CA ARG A 331 -12.61 14.05 -5.41
C ARG A 331 -11.83 14.26 -6.70
N PHE A 332 -11.13 13.24 -7.19
CA PHE A 332 -10.38 13.33 -8.44
C PHE A 332 -11.30 13.54 -9.65
N ASN A 333 -12.45 12.87 -9.70
CA ASN A 333 -13.44 13.09 -10.75
C ASN A 333 -13.93 14.54 -10.76
N VAL A 334 -14.24 15.12 -9.60
CA VAL A 334 -14.64 16.53 -9.51
C VAL A 334 -13.52 17.48 -9.98
N GLU A 335 -12.26 17.23 -9.61
CA GLU A 335 -11.15 18.04 -10.10
C GLU A 335 -10.92 17.88 -11.61
N MET A 336 -11.08 16.67 -12.15
CA MET A 336 -11.02 16.43 -13.60
C MET A 336 -12.15 17.14 -14.34
N GLU A 337 -13.38 17.11 -13.82
CA GLU A 337 -14.51 17.86 -14.38
C GLU A 337 -14.24 19.37 -14.37
N LYS A 338 -13.65 19.92 -13.29
CA LYS A 338 -13.23 21.32 -13.25
C LYS A 338 -12.18 21.63 -14.33
N CYS A 339 -11.12 20.83 -14.44
CA CYS A 339 -10.11 21.02 -15.48
C CYS A 339 -10.71 20.95 -16.88
N ASN A 340 -11.57 19.97 -17.15
CA ASN A 340 -12.28 19.85 -18.42
C ASN A 340 -13.16 21.08 -18.70
N SER A 341 -13.87 21.61 -17.70
CA SER A 341 -14.68 22.81 -17.86
C SER A 341 -13.84 24.03 -18.26
N ILE A 342 -12.64 24.18 -17.68
CA ILE A 342 -11.70 25.26 -18.03
C ILE A 342 -11.16 25.07 -19.44
N ILE A 343 -10.81 23.83 -19.82
CA ILE A 343 -10.35 23.52 -21.18
C ILE A 343 -11.45 23.89 -22.18
N MET A 344 -12.69 23.48 -21.95
CA MET A 344 -13.81 23.81 -22.85
C MET A 344 -14.05 25.32 -22.97
N GLN A 345 -13.90 26.08 -21.86
CA GLN A 345 -14.00 27.54 -21.90
C GLN A 345 -12.89 28.16 -22.74
N LEU A 346 -11.64 27.75 -22.55
CA LEU A 346 -10.49 28.25 -23.30
C LEU A 346 -10.57 27.87 -24.79
N GLU A 347 -11.02 26.66 -25.11
CA GLU A 347 -11.27 26.22 -26.49
C GLU A 347 -12.36 27.07 -27.16
N ALA A 348 -13.44 27.37 -26.44
CA ALA A 348 -14.49 28.25 -26.94
C ALA A 348 -13.97 29.69 -27.18
N GLU A 349 -13.19 30.24 -26.26
CA GLU A 349 -12.55 31.56 -26.40
C GLU A 349 -11.58 31.59 -27.60
N LEU A 350 -10.74 30.56 -27.76
CA LEU A 350 -9.87 30.42 -28.93
C LEU A 350 -10.66 30.34 -30.23
N GLY A 351 -11.77 29.60 -30.24
CA GLY A 351 -12.69 29.53 -31.38
C GLY A 351 -13.27 30.89 -31.74
N GLN A 352 -13.74 31.66 -30.75
CA GLN A 352 -14.26 33.01 -30.95
C GLN A 352 -13.19 33.99 -31.45
N LEU A 353 -11.98 33.94 -30.90
CA LEU A 353 -10.87 34.79 -31.35
C LEU A 353 -10.48 34.47 -32.80
N ARG A 354 -10.41 33.19 -33.16
CA ARG A 354 -10.17 32.77 -34.55
C ARG A 354 -11.26 33.31 -35.49
N ALA A 355 -12.54 33.19 -35.11
CA ALA A 355 -13.65 33.71 -35.89
C ALA A 355 -13.56 35.24 -36.08
N LYS A 356 -13.26 35.98 -35.01
CA LYS A 356 -13.05 37.44 -35.07
C LYS A 356 -11.87 37.82 -35.97
N ILE A 357 -10.76 37.09 -35.91
CA ILE A 357 -9.60 37.33 -36.79
C ILE A 357 -10.00 37.09 -38.26
N THR A 358 -10.75 36.03 -38.55
CA THR A 358 -11.20 35.76 -39.91
C THR A 358 -12.18 36.81 -40.43
N GLU A 359 -13.09 37.30 -39.57
CA GLU A 359 -14.04 38.37 -39.89
C GLU A 359 -13.30 39.69 -40.17
N GLN A 360 -12.41 40.12 -39.27
CA GLN A 360 -11.57 41.30 -39.50
C GLN A 360 -10.74 41.19 -40.78
N GLY A 361 -10.19 40.00 -41.08
CA GLY A 361 -9.48 39.74 -42.33
C GLY A 361 -10.35 39.96 -43.57
N GLN A 362 -11.62 39.54 -43.53
CA GLN A 362 -12.57 39.78 -44.61
C GLN A 362 -12.91 41.27 -44.75
N ASP A 363 -13.13 41.97 -43.64
CA ASP A 363 -13.40 43.42 -43.64
C ASP A 363 -12.22 44.22 -44.20
N TYR A 364 -10.99 43.89 -43.80
CA TYR A 364 -9.78 44.50 -44.35
C TYR A 364 -9.66 44.27 -45.85
N GLN A 365 -9.96 43.06 -46.33
CA GLN A 365 -9.93 42.77 -47.76
C GLN A 365 -10.99 43.58 -48.52
N SER A 366 -12.19 43.72 -47.96
CA SER A 366 -13.26 44.55 -48.53
C SER A 366 -12.86 46.02 -48.61
N LEU A 367 -12.28 46.57 -47.53
CA LEU A 367 -11.80 47.94 -47.48
C LEU A 367 -10.65 48.18 -48.47
N LEU A 368 -9.72 47.24 -48.58
CA LEU A 368 -8.64 47.29 -49.57
C LEU A 368 -9.19 47.31 -51.00
N ASN A 369 -10.17 46.45 -51.30
CA ASN A 369 -10.84 46.42 -52.60
C ASN A 369 -11.53 47.76 -52.91
N MET A 370 -12.21 48.37 -51.93
CA MET A 370 -12.82 49.70 -52.09
C MET A 370 -11.76 50.78 -52.31
N LYS A 371 -10.67 50.77 -51.53
CA LYS A 371 -9.55 51.69 -51.69
C LYS A 371 -8.96 51.61 -53.09
N MET A 372 -8.71 50.39 -53.60
CA MET A 372 -8.21 50.19 -54.97
C MET A 372 -9.16 50.76 -56.03
N LYS A 373 -10.48 50.60 -55.86
CA LYS A 373 -11.47 51.21 -56.76
C LYS A 373 -11.42 52.73 -56.73
N LEU A 374 -11.38 53.33 -55.54
CA LEU A 374 -11.28 54.78 -55.38
C LEU A 374 -9.97 55.34 -55.93
N GLU A 375 -8.85 54.64 -55.75
CA GLU A 375 -7.56 55.02 -56.36
C GLU A 375 -7.63 54.99 -57.89
N ALA A 376 -8.31 53.99 -58.47
CA ALA A 376 -8.56 53.94 -59.91
C ALA A 376 -9.46 55.10 -60.38
N GLU A 377 -10.54 55.41 -59.65
CA GLU A 377 -11.40 56.57 -59.95
C GLU A 377 -10.61 57.89 -59.88
N ILE A 378 -9.81 58.10 -58.84
CA ILE A 378 -8.93 59.28 -58.71
C ILE A 378 -7.94 59.35 -59.87
N ALA A 379 -7.36 58.24 -60.30
CA ALA A 379 -6.48 58.20 -61.46
C ALA A 379 -7.23 58.64 -62.72
N THR A 380 -8.45 58.16 -62.95
CA THR A 380 -9.29 58.60 -64.09
C THR A 380 -9.70 60.07 -64.00
N TYR A 381 -10.00 60.57 -62.80
CA TYR A 381 -10.30 61.99 -62.61
C TYR A 381 -9.07 62.86 -62.85
N LYS A 382 -7.87 62.40 -62.44
CA LYS A 382 -6.61 63.11 -62.73
C LYS A 382 -6.31 63.14 -64.22
N THR A 383 -6.48 62.05 -64.97
CA THR A 383 -6.29 62.08 -66.43
C THR A 383 -7.28 63.02 -67.12
N LEU A 384 -8.53 63.08 -66.65
CA LEU A 384 -9.53 64.07 -67.12
C LEU A 384 -9.15 65.52 -66.77
N LEU A 385 -8.50 65.76 -65.61
CA LEU A 385 -8.15 67.10 -65.13
C LEU A 385 -6.82 67.62 -65.70
N ASP A 386 -5.83 66.73 -65.85
CA ASP A 386 -4.50 67.04 -66.37
C ASP A 386 -4.53 67.30 -67.89
N GLY A 387 -5.68 67.10 -68.53
CA GLY A 387 -5.90 67.49 -69.91
C GLY A 387 -4.97 66.73 -70.85
N GLU A 388 -4.99 65.39 -70.82
CA GLU A 388 -4.53 64.63 -71.97
C GLU A 388 -5.65 64.74 -73.03
N ASP A 389 -5.52 65.80 -73.83
CA ASP A 389 -6.15 66.03 -75.12
C ASP A 389 -7.59 65.50 -75.25
N LEU A 390 -8.55 66.41 -75.09
CA LEU A 390 -9.59 66.51 -76.12
C LEU A 390 -8.86 66.72 -77.46
N ASN A 391 -8.30 65.63 -78.01
CA ASN A 391 -7.98 65.52 -79.42
C ASN A 391 -9.33 65.68 -80.11
N LEU A 392 -9.59 66.92 -80.46
CA LEU A 392 -10.63 67.37 -81.37
C LEU A 392 -10.28 66.90 -82.81
N GLN A 393 -9.84 65.64 -82.93
CA GLN A 393 -9.30 65.02 -84.12
C GLN A 393 -9.81 63.57 -84.31
N ASP A 394 -10.73 63.08 -83.49
CA ASP A 394 -11.37 61.75 -83.68
C ASP A 394 -12.90 61.82 -83.73
N ALA A 395 -13.45 63.02 -83.98
CA ALA A 395 -14.86 63.23 -84.33
C ALA A 395 -15.08 63.45 -85.84
N LEU A 396 -14.12 63.00 -86.67
CA LEU A 396 -14.24 62.95 -88.14
C LEU A 396 -13.33 61.84 -88.71
N GLU A 397 -13.64 60.58 -88.38
CA GLU A 397 -13.66 59.46 -89.33
C GLU A 397 -14.51 58.30 -88.80
#